data_AF-A0A9X1VG56-F1
#
_entry.id   AF-A0A9X1VG56-F1
#
_cell.length_a   1.000
_cell.length_b   1.000
_cell.length_c   1.000
_cell.angle_alpha   90.00
_cell.angle_beta   90.00
_cell.angle_gamma   90.00
#
_symmetry.space_group_name_H-M   'P 1'
#
loop_
_entity.id
_entity.type
_entity.pdbx_description
1 polymer ?
#
loop_
_entity_poly.entity_id
_entity_poly.type
_entity_poly.pdbx_seq_one_letter_code
_entity_poly.pdbx_strand_id
1 'polypeptide(L)'
;MRAYLLLALLCIAVVGRAQTPVPVPAKAIARLEQLVRKTQAVVVIGNTSGNLPVEARPKLNRVLVDASAEFLRQASHNPTREGYFKTLDASLARLNALATEVEDRQQLAEYFQDVLDIVGLESSDGRLTAFVENTPPQR
;
A
#
# COMPACT_ATOMS: atom_id res chain seq x y z
N MET A 1 -36.72 35.55 38.52
CA MET A 1 -36.28 34.27 39.11
C MET A 1 -36.24 33.20 38.03
N ARG A 2 -35.15 32.42 38.02
CA ARG A 2 -34.98 31.08 37.41
C ARG A 2 -35.01 30.98 35.89
N ALA A 3 -33.86 31.36 35.30
CA ALA A 3 -33.37 30.76 34.07
C ALA A 3 -33.11 29.25 34.31
N TYR A 4 -33.82 28.39 33.60
CA TYR A 4 -33.44 26.99 33.37
C TYR A 4 -32.54 27.02 32.13
N LEU A 5 -31.21 26.92 32.20
CA LEU A 5 -30.36 25.84 32.68
C LEU A 5 -30.83 24.49 32.15
N LEU A 6 -30.33 24.12 30.95
CA LEU A 6 -30.07 22.76 30.46
C LEU A 6 -29.43 22.87 29.06
N LEU A 7 -28.19 23.34 29.01
CA LEU A 7 -27.33 23.16 27.83
C LEU A 7 -26.67 21.79 27.99
N ALA A 8 -27.27 20.76 27.40
CA ALA A 8 -26.71 19.42 27.39
C ALA A 8 -25.42 19.40 26.56
N LEU A 9 -24.29 19.26 27.25
CA LEU A 9 -22.97 19.06 26.67
C LEU A 9 -23.00 17.77 25.82
N LEU A 10 -23.03 17.93 24.50
CA LEU A 10 -22.79 16.86 23.55
C LEU A 10 -21.30 16.51 23.60
N CYS A 11 -20.89 15.71 24.57
CA CYS A 11 -19.57 15.08 24.57
C CYS A 11 -19.53 14.07 23.41
N ILE A 12 -19.12 14.53 22.23
CA ILE A 12 -18.67 13.64 21.15
C ILE A 12 -17.43 12.96 21.70
N ALA A 13 -17.60 11.78 22.27
CA ALA A 13 -16.50 10.87 22.52
C ALA A 13 -15.93 10.50 21.14
N VAL A 14 -14.94 11.25 20.68
CA VAL A 14 -14.00 10.76 19.68
C VAL A 14 -13.29 9.60 20.36
N VAL A 15 -13.89 8.42 20.24
CA VAL A 15 -13.15 7.16 20.41
C VAL A 15 -12.12 7.21 19.29
N GLY A 16 -10.92 7.67 19.62
CA GLY A 16 -9.77 7.45 18.76
C GLY A 16 -9.70 5.94 18.57
N ARG A 17 -10.04 5.47 17.36
CA ARG A 17 -9.94 4.06 17.01
C ARG A 17 -8.48 3.67 17.25
N ALA A 18 -8.20 2.97 18.35
CA ALA A 18 -6.92 2.33 18.55
C ALA A 18 -6.74 1.36 17.39
N GLN A 19 -5.91 1.73 16.40
CA GLN A 19 -5.63 0.87 15.26
C GLN A 19 -5.00 -0.41 15.81
N THR A 20 -5.60 -1.55 15.51
CA THR A 20 -5.06 -2.83 15.95
C THR A 20 -3.77 -3.11 15.20
N PRO A 21 -2.66 -3.37 15.91
CA PRO A 21 -1.43 -3.82 15.27
C PRO A 21 -1.67 -5.13 14.52
N VAL A 22 -1.11 -5.23 13.32
CA VAL A 22 -1.01 -6.45 12.53
C VAL A 22 0.19 -7.24 13.07
N PRO A 23 0.02 -8.51 13.47
CA PRO A 23 1.14 -9.37 13.83
C PRO A 23 2.06 -9.53 12.62
N VAL A 24 3.24 -8.91 12.68
CA VAL A 24 4.21 -9.00 11.60
C VAL A 24 4.87 -10.39 11.65
N PRO A 25 4.85 -11.16 10.55
CA PRO A 25 5.54 -12.45 10.51
C PRO A 25 7.03 -12.31 10.88
N ALA A 26 7.60 -13.27 11.61
CA ALA A 26 8.97 -13.18 12.13
C ALA A 26 10.05 -12.96 11.06
N LYS A 27 9.77 -13.35 9.80
CA LYS A 27 10.68 -13.17 8.66
C LYS A 27 10.28 -12.02 7.72
N ALA A 28 9.24 -11.26 8.04
CA ALA A 28 8.69 -10.22 7.17
C ALA A 28 9.71 -9.12 6.86
N ILE A 29 10.40 -8.61 7.88
CA ILE A 29 11.41 -7.55 7.73
C ILE A 29 12.52 -8.01 6.77
N ALA A 30 13.10 -9.19 7.01
CA ALA A 30 14.14 -9.74 6.14
C ALA A 30 13.65 -9.97 4.69
N ARG A 31 12.40 -10.42 4.52
CA ARG A 31 11.79 -10.60 3.19
C ARG A 31 11.52 -9.28 2.48
N LEU A 32 11.04 -8.25 3.20
CA LEU A 32 10.87 -6.91 2.65
C LEU A 32 12.20 -6.28 2.27
N GLU A 33 13.24 -6.43 3.10
CA GLU A 33 14.59 -5.98 2.74
C GLU A 33 15.10 -6.68 1.47
N GLN A 34 14.88 -7.99 1.36
CA GLN A 34 15.24 -8.73 0.14
C GLN A 34 14.44 -8.23 -1.07
N LEU A 35 13.14 -7.97 -0.91
CA LEU A 35 12.29 -7.42 -1.96
C LEU A 35 12.79 -6.04 -2.41
N VAL A 36 13.02 -5.11 -1.47
CA VAL A 36 13.58 -3.78 -1.76
C VAL A 36 14.89 -3.90 -2.54
N ARG A 37 15.82 -4.75 -2.09
CA ARG A 37 17.10 -4.97 -2.79
C ARG A 37 16.91 -5.53 -4.20
N LYS A 38 16.00 -6.50 -4.38
CA LYS A 38 15.70 -7.07 -5.70
C LYS A 38 15.09 -6.01 -6.63
N THR A 39 14.08 -5.29 -6.17
CA THR A 39 13.41 -4.21 -6.91
C THR A 39 14.41 -3.10 -7.28
N GLN A 40 15.31 -2.74 -6.37
CA GLN A 40 16.42 -1.80 -6.64
C GLN A 40 17.46 -2.34 -7.64
N ALA A 41 17.76 -3.64 -7.59
CA ALA A 41 18.71 -4.27 -8.49
C ALA A 41 18.19 -4.41 -9.93
N VAL A 42 16.86 -4.37 -10.12
CA VAL A 42 16.24 -4.40 -11.45
C VAL A 42 16.28 -3.01 -12.09
N VAL A 43 17.47 -2.48 -12.42
CA VAL A 43 17.60 -1.19 -13.12
C VAL A 43 18.75 -1.18 -14.15
N VAL A 44 18.34 -1.14 -15.43
CA VAL A 44 18.92 -0.46 -16.64
C VAL A 44 20.06 -1.12 -17.43
N ILE A 45 19.77 -1.50 -18.70
CA ILE A 45 20.38 -0.96 -19.96
C ILE A 45 19.34 -1.02 -21.12
N GLY A 46 19.09 0.11 -21.78
CA GLY A 46 18.98 0.13 -23.25
C GLY A 46 17.65 -0.17 -23.97
N ASN A 47 16.51 -0.34 -23.31
CA ASN A 47 15.24 -0.35 -24.05
C ASN A 47 14.06 0.15 -23.23
N THR A 48 13.31 1.09 -23.78
CA THR A 48 12.05 1.63 -23.22
C THR A 48 10.87 0.99 -23.95
N SER A 49 10.92 -0.32 -24.16
CA SER A 49 9.88 -1.05 -24.89
C SER A 49 8.76 -1.47 -23.92
N GLY A 50 7.51 -1.35 -24.37
CA GLY A 50 6.33 -1.82 -23.63
C GLY A 50 6.30 -3.33 -23.37
N ASN A 51 7.23 -4.11 -23.93
CA ASN A 51 7.37 -5.55 -23.66
C ASN A 51 8.25 -5.89 -22.44
N LEU A 52 8.77 -4.91 -21.72
CA LEU A 52 9.54 -5.17 -20.49
C LEU A 52 8.60 -5.46 -19.30
N PRO A 53 8.99 -6.35 -18.37
CA PRO A 53 8.33 -6.49 -17.07
C PRO A 53 8.21 -5.15 -16.35
N VAL A 54 7.15 -4.95 -15.57
CA VAL A 54 6.88 -3.66 -14.89
C VAL A 54 8.04 -3.21 -14.00
N GLU A 55 8.73 -4.12 -13.30
CA GLU A 55 9.91 -3.81 -12.49
C GLU A 55 11.13 -3.35 -13.30
N ALA A 56 11.20 -3.64 -14.61
CA ALA A 56 12.28 -3.21 -15.48
C ALA A 56 12.04 -1.83 -16.10
N ARG A 57 10.83 -1.27 -15.95
CA ARG A 57 10.46 0.04 -16.48
C ARG A 57 10.81 1.14 -15.45
N PRO A 58 11.73 2.08 -15.76
CA PRO A 58 12.31 2.97 -14.75
C PRO A 58 11.32 3.78 -13.91
N LYS A 59 10.24 4.28 -14.53
CA LYS A 59 9.22 5.08 -13.83
C LYS A 59 8.41 4.25 -12.85
N LEU A 60 7.98 3.05 -13.26
CA LEU A 60 7.22 2.13 -12.41
C LEU A 60 8.10 1.58 -11.30
N ASN A 61 9.31 1.14 -11.63
CA ASN A 61 10.24 0.59 -10.64
C ASN A 61 10.54 1.59 -9.52
N ARG A 62 10.71 2.88 -9.84
CA ARG A 62 10.91 3.91 -8.82
C ARG A 62 9.74 3.95 -7.81
N VAL A 63 8.51 3.79 -8.27
CA VAL A 63 7.35 3.73 -7.36
C VAL A 63 7.35 2.44 -6.54
N LEU A 64 7.76 1.31 -7.11
CA LEU A 64 7.85 0.03 -6.40
C LEU A 64 8.92 0.05 -5.30
N VAL A 65 10.09 0.64 -5.56
CA VAL A 65 11.14 0.84 -4.56
C VAL A 65 10.63 1.71 -3.41
N ASP A 66 10.02 2.85 -3.73
CA ASP A 66 9.46 3.76 -2.72
C ASP A 66 8.41 3.04 -1.86
N ALA A 67 7.50 2.30 -2.51
CA ALA A 67 6.44 1.57 -1.82
C ALA A 67 7.01 0.50 -0.89
N SER A 68 7.94 -0.34 -1.35
CA SER A 68 8.52 -1.40 -0.54
C SER A 68 9.35 -0.87 0.63
N ALA A 69 10.03 0.27 0.46
CA ALA A 69 10.73 0.94 1.56
C ALA A 69 9.72 1.46 2.61
N GLU A 70 8.58 1.99 2.19
CA GLU A 70 7.54 2.47 3.09
C GLU A 70 6.84 1.33 3.84
N PHE A 71 6.56 0.21 3.17
CA PHE A 71 6.07 -1.01 3.82
C PHE A 71 7.06 -1.55 4.86
N LEU A 72 8.37 -1.54 4.55
CA LEU A 72 9.43 -1.92 5.49
C LEU A 72 9.44 -1.00 6.71
N ARG A 73 9.34 0.32 6.50
CA ARG A 73 9.26 1.31 7.57
C ARG A 73 8.04 1.08 8.46
N GLN A 74 6.87 0.83 7.85
CA GLN A 74 5.64 0.57 8.59
C GLN A 74 5.74 -0.72 9.41
N ALA A 75 6.26 -1.80 8.81
CA ALA A 75 6.45 -3.08 9.47
C ALA A 75 7.43 -3.01 10.66
N SER A 76 8.43 -2.13 10.58
CA SER A 76 9.46 -1.98 11.60
C SER A 76 9.03 -1.12 12.80
N HIS A 77 8.09 -0.19 12.60
CA HIS A 77 7.77 0.83 13.61
C HIS A 77 6.32 0.79 14.10
N ASN A 78 5.36 0.67 13.19
CA ASN A 78 3.94 0.76 13.53
C ASN A 78 3.11 -0.11 12.58
N PRO A 79 3.19 -1.45 12.68
CA PRO A 79 2.54 -2.33 11.73
C PRO A 79 1.03 -2.33 11.96
N THR A 80 0.30 -1.40 11.35
CA THR A 80 -1.15 -1.34 11.42
C THR A 80 -1.74 -1.58 10.05
N ARG A 81 -2.92 -2.21 10.02
CA ARG A 81 -3.66 -2.44 8.77
C ARG A 81 -3.88 -1.14 8.01
N GLU A 82 -4.30 -0.10 8.73
CA GLU A 82 -4.55 1.22 8.14
C GLU A 82 -3.26 1.85 7.57
N GLY A 83 -2.12 1.68 8.24
CA GLY A 83 -0.84 2.16 7.75
C GLY A 83 -0.39 1.46 6.45
N TYR A 84 -0.57 0.14 6.39
CA TYR A 84 -0.32 -0.62 5.17
C TYR A 84 -1.27 -0.22 4.04
N PHE A 85 -2.57 -0.08 4.31
CA PHE A 85 -3.54 0.36 3.32
C PHE A 85 -3.28 1.79 2.83
N LYS A 86 -2.90 2.71 3.71
CA LYS A 86 -2.50 4.06 3.30
C LYS A 86 -1.29 4.03 2.36
N THR A 87 -0.31 3.17 2.65
CA THR A 87 0.87 2.99 1.79
C THR A 87 0.49 2.40 0.44
N LEU A 88 -0.38 1.39 0.45
CA LEU A 88 -0.91 0.75 -0.75
C LEU A 88 -1.67 1.76 -1.62
N ASP A 89 -2.65 2.46 -1.06
CA ASP A 89 -3.49 3.43 -1.78
C ASP A 89 -2.64 4.54 -2.43
N ALA A 90 -1.66 5.08 -1.71
CA ALA A 90 -0.74 6.09 -2.24
C ALA A 90 0.12 5.55 -3.40
N SER A 91 0.55 4.30 -3.32
CA SER A 91 1.36 3.65 -4.34
C SER A 91 0.54 3.35 -5.60
N LEU A 92 -0.65 2.76 -5.44
CA LEU A 92 -1.57 2.46 -6.54
C LEU A 92 -2.01 3.72 -7.27
N ALA A 93 -2.26 4.83 -6.56
CA ALA A 93 -2.61 6.11 -7.19
C ALA A 93 -1.49 6.64 -8.11
N ARG A 94 -0.22 6.53 -7.68
CA ARG A 94 0.95 6.92 -8.50
C ARG A 94 1.11 6.00 -9.71
N LEU A 95 0.85 4.71 -9.53
CA LEU A 95 0.97 3.70 -10.59
C LEU A 95 -0.16 3.77 -11.60
N ASN A 96 -1.37 4.18 -11.20
CA ASN A 96 -2.51 4.28 -12.12
C ASN A 96 -2.25 5.31 -13.23
N ALA A 97 -1.49 6.36 -12.95
CA ALA A 97 -1.05 7.33 -13.94
C ALA A 97 0.05 6.81 -14.90
N LEU A 98 0.68 5.67 -14.58
CA LEU A 98 1.82 5.10 -15.31
C LEU A 98 1.47 3.79 -16.03
N ALA A 99 0.52 3.01 -15.52
CA ALA A 99 0.11 1.70 -16.04
C ALA A 99 -1.17 1.80 -16.87
N THR A 100 -1.01 2.04 -18.17
CA THR A 100 -2.15 2.22 -19.10
C THR A 100 -2.84 0.91 -19.46
N GLU A 101 -2.08 -0.18 -19.53
CA GLU A 101 -2.58 -1.49 -19.94
C GLU A 101 -3.08 -2.31 -18.74
N VAL A 102 -4.06 -3.20 -18.98
CA VAL A 102 -4.59 -4.10 -17.94
C VAL A 102 -3.50 -5.04 -17.44
N GLU A 103 -2.65 -5.53 -18.34
CA GLU A 103 -1.58 -6.48 -18.06
C GLU A 103 -0.54 -5.87 -17.12
N ASP A 104 -0.22 -4.58 -17.29
CA ASP A 104 0.67 -3.85 -16.39
C ASP A 104 0.05 -3.75 -14.99
N ARG A 105 -1.26 -3.45 -14.91
CA ARG A 105 -1.96 -3.35 -13.62
C ARG A 105 -2.07 -4.70 -12.93
N GLN A 106 -2.22 -5.80 -13.68
CA GLN A 106 -2.18 -7.16 -13.14
C GLN A 106 -0.82 -7.49 -12.53
N GLN A 107 0.28 -7.26 -13.25
CA GLN A 107 1.63 -7.52 -12.72
C GLN A 107 1.94 -6.68 -11.47
N LEU A 108 1.51 -5.42 -11.45
CA LEU A 108 1.65 -4.55 -10.28
C LEU A 108 0.78 -5.02 -9.11
N ALA A 109 -0.44 -5.52 -9.38
CA ALA A 109 -1.30 -6.07 -8.35
C ALA A 109 -0.70 -7.35 -7.73
N GLU A 110 -0.11 -8.22 -8.54
CA GLU A 110 0.64 -9.41 -8.08
C GLU A 110 1.82 -9.01 -7.19
N TYR A 111 2.59 -8.00 -7.60
CA TYR A 111 3.68 -7.46 -6.77
C TYR A 111 3.19 -7.02 -5.38
N PHE A 112 2.07 -6.29 -5.32
CA PHE A 112 1.54 -5.86 -4.03
C PHE A 112 0.91 -7.00 -3.24
N GLN A 113 0.33 -8.01 -3.89
CA GLN A 113 -0.13 -9.21 -3.18
C GLN A 113 1.04 -9.89 -2.46
N ASP A 114 2.20 -10.03 -3.11
CA ASP A 114 3.40 -10.56 -2.46
C ASP A 114 3.83 -9.69 -1.26
N VAL A 115 3.76 -8.36 -1.39
CA VAL A 115 4.06 -7.44 -0.27
C VAL A 115 3.09 -7.66 0.89
N LEU A 116 1.78 -7.77 0.62
CA LEU A 116 0.74 -8.00 1.62
C LEU A 116 0.95 -9.34 2.35
N ASP A 117 1.25 -10.40 1.61
CA ASP A 117 1.58 -11.72 2.15
C ASP A 117 2.82 -11.67 3.05
N ILE A 118 3.85 -10.91 2.66
CA ILE A 118 5.06 -10.72 3.47
C ILE A 118 4.74 -10.04 4.80
N VAL A 119 3.89 -9.01 4.82
CA VAL A 119 3.53 -8.29 6.04
C VAL A 119 2.42 -8.94 6.87
N GLY A 120 1.91 -10.09 6.42
CA GLY A 120 0.85 -10.84 7.11
C GLY A 120 -0.53 -10.23 6.96
N LEU A 121 -0.79 -9.51 5.86
CA LEU A 121 -2.10 -8.95 5.57
C LEU A 121 -2.85 -9.84 4.58
N GLU A 122 -3.85 -10.56 5.07
CA GLU A 122 -4.58 -11.59 4.32
C GLU A 122 -5.37 -11.06 3.10
N SER A 123 -5.68 -9.77 3.08
CA SER A 123 -6.51 -9.17 2.03
C SER A 123 -6.15 -7.71 1.81
N SER A 124 -6.26 -7.29 0.55
CA SER A 124 -6.18 -5.88 0.14
C SER A 124 -7.49 -5.12 0.34
N ASP A 125 -8.57 -5.80 0.74
CA ASP A 125 -9.89 -5.21 0.96
C ASP A 125 -10.37 -4.48 -0.32
N GLY A 126 -10.33 -5.22 -1.44
CA GLY A 126 -10.78 -4.77 -2.75
C GLY A 126 -9.84 -3.82 -3.51
N ARG A 127 -8.79 -3.29 -2.87
CA ARG A 127 -7.89 -2.27 -3.47
C ARG A 127 -7.16 -2.77 -4.71
N LEU A 128 -6.65 -4.00 -4.69
CA LEU A 128 -5.92 -4.56 -5.84
C LEU A 128 -6.87 -4.84 -7.01
N THR A 129 -8.07 -5.36 -6.74
CA THR A 129 -9.10 -5.58 -7.77
C THR A 129 -9.53 -4.26 -8.40
N ALA A 130 -9.84 -3.24 -7.60
CA ALA A 130 -10.23 -1.92 -8.09
C ALA A 130 -9.13 -1.28 -8.94
N PHE A 131 -7.86 -1.45 -8.55
CA PHE A 131 -6.73 -0.99 -9.34
C PHE A 131 -6.66 -1.68 -10.71
N VAL A 132 -6.75 -3.02 -10.77
CA VAL A 132 -6.72 -3.78 -12.03
C VAL A 132 -7.85 -3.33 -12.97
N GLU A 133 -9.07 -3.22 -12.43
CA GLU A 133 -10.26 -2.79 -13.17
C GLU A 133 -10.25 -1.29 -13.53
N ASN A 134 -9.31 -0.51 -12.97
CA ASN A 134 -9.29 0.95 -13.04
C ASN A 134 -10.62 1.59 -12.60
N THR A 135 -11.20 1.04 -11.52
CA THR A 135 -12.44 1.52 -10.90
C THR A 135 -12.12 2.21 -9.58
N PRO A 136 -13.01 3.09 -9.07
CA PRO A 136 -12.86 3.65 -7.74
C PRO A 136 -12.79 2.53 -6.67
N PRO A 137 -11.99 2.68 -5.61
CA PRO A 137 -11.92 1.69 -4.54
C PRO A 137 -13.30 1.47 -3.92
N GLN A 138 -13.72 0.21 -3.79
CA GLN A 138 -14.95 -0.15 -3.08
C GLN A 138 -14.68 0.05 -1.58
N ARG A 139 -15.37 1.03 -0.97
CA ARG A 139 -15.24 1.39 0.46
C ARG A 139 -16.31 0.72 1.31
#